data_AF-A0A7E6DUZ8-F1
#
_entry.id   AF-A0A7E6DUZ8-F1
#
_cell.length_a   1.000
_cell.length_b   1.000
_cell.length_c   1.000
_cell.angle_alpha   90.00
_cell.angle_beta   90.00
_cell.angle_gamma   90.00
#
_symmetry.space_group_name_H-M   'P 1'
#
loop_
_entity.id
_entity.type
_entity.pdbx_description
1 polymer ?
#
loop_
_entity_poly.entity_id
_entity_poly.type
_entity_poly.pdbx_seq_one_letter_code
_entity_poly.pdbx_strand_id
1 'polypeptide(L)'
;MVLENNSNVIVMITREIEDGITKCHRYWPISNKKPLELKNCQIFLENYQILQYFIIRILQVVRKSFNIRNIVAQMREQRYGMIQTKEQYYFCYKTVLEVLQKLVTFH
;
A
#
# COMPACT_ATOMS: atom_id res chain seq x y z
N MET A 1 1.08 3.35 10.35
CA MET A 1 2.28 4.02 10.87
C MET A 1 2.80 5.13 9.95
N VAL A 2 3.57 4.85 8.88
CA VAL A 2 4.23 5.92 8.07
C VAL A 2 3.21 6.84 7.39
N LEU A 3 2.27 6.27 6.61
CA LEU A 3 1.22 7.05 5.93
C LEU A 3 0.22 7.68 6.90
N GLU A 4 -0.14 6.97 7.97
CA GLU A 4 -1.10 7.45 8.98
C GLU A 4 -0.57 8.65 9.75
N ASN A 5 0.73 8.67 10.07
CA ASN A 5 1.39 9.77 10.78
C ASN A 5 1.97 10.83 9.84
N ASN A 6 1.67 10.78 8.53
CA ASN A 6 2.21 11.70 7.53
C ASN A 6 3.75 11.86 7.59
N SER A 7 4.46 10.75 7.85
CA SER A 7 5.92 10.76 7.99
C SER A 7 6.58 10.81 6.62
N ASN A 8 7.44 11.81 6.40
CA ASN A 8 8.11 12.04 5.11
C ASN A 8 9.55 11.49 5.05
N VAL A 9 10.13 11.14 6.20
CA VAL A 9 11.51 10.66 6.30
C VAL A 9 11.54 9.40 7.16
N ILE A 10 12.29 8.41 6.71
CA ILE A 10 12.61 7.20 7.47
C ILE A 10 14.13 7.13 7.58
N VAL A 11 14.63 6.95 8.80
CA VAL A 11 16.06 6.76 9.07
C VAL A 11 16.28 5.31 9.49
N MET A 12 17.00 4.56 8.67
CA MET A 12 17.43 3.20 8.99
C MET A 12 18.89 3.25 9.45
N ILE A 13 19.15 2.84 10.69
CA ILE A 13 20.46 2.95 11.34
C ILE A 13 21.21 1.62 11.45
N THR A 14 20.63 0.51 10.98
CA THR A 14 21.25 -0.82 10.96
C THR A 14 21.33 -1.34 9.53
N ARG A 15 22.17 -2.36 9.31
CA ARG A 15 22.08 -3.16 8.07
C ARG A 15 20.92 -4.14 8.15
N GLU A 16 20.56 -4.77 7.02
CA GLU A 16 19.59 -5.87 7.02
C GLU A 16 20.13 -7.07 7.82
N ILE A 17 21.42 -7.36 7.67
CA ILE A 17 22.13 -8.44 8.35
C ILE A 17 23.43 -7.88 8.95
N GLU A 18 23.70 -8.22 10.21
CA GLU A 18 24.94 -7.90 10.94
C GLU A 18 25.43 -9.18 11.62
N ASP A 19 26.69 -9.56 11.36
CA ASP A 19 27.30 -10.79 11.91
C ASP A 19 26.46 -12.05 11.69
N GLY A 20 25.83 -12.16 10.52
CA GLY A 20 24.94 -13.27 10.15
C GLY A 20 23.53 -13.21 10.78
N ILE A 21 23.25 -12.22 11.63
CA ILE A 21 21.97 -12.05 12.30
C ILE A 21 21.09 -11.06 11.53
N THR A 22 19.88 -11.45 11.18
CA THR A 22 18.86 -10.55 10.61
C THR A 22 18.46 -9.49 11.63
N LYS A 23 18.80 -8.22 11.37
CA LYS A 23 18.40 -7.06 12.19
C LYS A 23 17.15 -6.38 11.65
N CYS A 24 16.99 -6.37 10.33
CA CYS A 24 15.84 -5.73 9.69
C CYS A 24 15.46 -6.43 8.39
N HIS A 25 14.17 -6.68 8.22
CA HIS A 25 13.64 -7.13 6.94
C HIS A 25 13.56 -5.96 5.96
N ARG A 26 13.82 -6.24 4.69
CA ARG A 26 13.60 -5.28 3.61
C ARG A 26 12.13 -4.86 3.55
N TYR A 27 11.86 -3.57 3.70
CA TYR A 27 10.51 -2.99 3.56
C TYR A 27 10.42 -1.92 2.46
N TRP A 28 11.43 -1.84 1.57
CA TRP A 28 11.47 -0.91 0.44
C TRP A 28 11.78 -1.65 -0.88
N PRO A 29 11.33 -1.13 -2.03
CA PRO A 29 11.66 -1.67 -3.35
C PRO A 29 13.16 -1.62 -3.65
N ILE A 30 13.66 -2.65 -4.34
CA ILE A 30 15.10 -2.82 -4.66
C ILE A 30 15.45 -2.21 -6.03
N SER A 31 14.46 -2.11 -6.91
CA SER A 31 14.65 -1.60 -8.27
C SER A 31 13.46 -0.75 -8.67
N ASN A 32 13.70 0.17 -9.61
CA ASN A 32 12.66 0.97 -10.24
C ASN A 32 11.70 0.16 -11.13
N LYS A 33 12.04 -1.10 -11.46
CA LYS A 33 11.23 -1.94 -12.36
C LYS A 33 9.96 -2.48 -11.72
N LYS A 34 9.96 -2.69 -10.41
CA LYS A 34 8.85 -3.33 -9.69
C LYS A 34 8.58 -2.62 -8.37
N PRO A 35 7.35 -2.10 -8.16
CA PRO A 35 6.98 -1.54 -6.88
C PRO A 35 6.90 -2.62 -5.79
N LEU A 36 7.05 -2.19 -4.54
CA LEU A 36 6.64 -2.99 -3.41
C LEU A 36 5.12 -2.88 -3.26
N GLU A 37 4.43 -4.00 -3.41
CA GLU A 37 2.99 -4.11 -3.28
C GLU A 37 2.59 -4.22 -1.81
N LEU A 38 1.87 -3.22 -1.30
CA LEU A 38 1.19 -3.29 -0.01
C LEU A 38 -0.32 -3.36 -0.22
N LYS A 39 -1.07 -3.69 0.85
CA LYS A 39 -2.53 -3.86 0.76
C LYS A 39 -3.24 -2.62 0.22
N ASN A 40 -2.83 -1.43 0.69
CA ASN A 40 -3.53 -0.16 0.43
C ASN A 40 -2.70 0.83 -0.41
N CYS A 41 -1.44 0.52 -0.69
CA CYS A 41 -0.55 1.39 -1.46
C CYS A 41 0.50 0.58 -2.21
N GLN A 42 1.18 1.25 -3.14
CA GLN A 42 2.36 0.79 -3.84
C GLN A 42 3.50 1.74 -3.49
N ILE A 43 4.69 1.20 -3.26
CA ILE A 43 5.90 1.98 -3.02
C ILE A 43 6.84 1.79 -4.21
N PHE A 44 7.18 2.89 -4.87
CA PHE A 44 8.10 2.93 -5.99
C PHE A 44 9.45 3.49 -5.54
N LEU A 45 10.54 2.93 -6.08
CA LEU A 45 11.87 3.51 -5.95
C LEU A 45 12.07 4.46 -7.13
N GLU A 46 11.98 5.76 -6.88
CA GLU A 46 12.18 6.78 -7.91
C GLU A 46 13.66 6.97 -8.22
N ASN A 47 14.45 7.16 -7.16
CA ASN A 47 15.88 7.38 -7.28
C ASN A 47 16.61 6.97 -6.01
N TYR A 48 17.91 6.75 -6.12
CA TYR A 48 18.78 6.58 -4.96
C TYR A 48 20.17 7.16 -5.22
N GLN A 49 20.81 7.61 -4.14
CA GLN A 49 22.18 8.10 -4.16
C GLN A 49 22.98 7.35 -3.12
N ILE A 50 24.08 6.73 -3.55
CA ILE A 50 25.06 6.11 -2.66
C ILE A 50 26.07 7.17 -2.28
N LEU A 51 26.23 7.39 -0.99
CA LEU A 51 27.24 8.26 -0.41
C LEU A 51 28.25 7.40 0.38
N GLN A 52 29.32 8.02 0.87
CA GLN A 52 30.38 7.32 1.58
C GLN A 52 29.88 6.52 2.80
N TYR A 53 28.87 7.04 3.51
CA TYR A 53 28.44 6.49 4.80
C TYR A 53 26.99 5.97 4.81
N PHE A 54 26.16 6.42 3.87
CA PHE A 54 24.74 6.06 3.82
C PHE A 54 24.20 6.14 2.40
N ILE A 55 22.98 5.64 2.22
CA ILE A 55 22.29 5.65 0.94
C ILE A 55 20.98 6.40 1.11
N ILE A 56 20.78 7.44 0.30
CA ILE A 56 19.51 8.16 0.22
C ILE A 56 18.62 7.45 -0.80
N ARG A 57 17.35 7.21 -0.46
CA ARG A 57 16.34 6.66 -1.38
C ARG A 57 15.14 7.59 -1.43
N ILE A 58 14.75 7.97 -2.64
CA ILE A 58 13.53 8.71 -2.89
C ILE A 58 12.44 7.69 -3.23
N LEU A 59 11.45 7.61 -2.37
CA LEU A 59 10.35 6.66 -2.49
C LEU A 59 9.06 7.41 -2.79
N GLN A 60 8.35 6.99 -3.84
CA GLN A 60 7.00 7.47 -4.11
C GLN A 60 6.01 6.46 -3.55
N VAL A 61 5.07 6.95 -2.73
CA VAL A 61 3.98 6.14 -2.19
C VAL A 61 2.69 6.51 -2.89
N VAL A 62 2.12 5.56 -3.64
CA VAL A 62 0.87 5.74 -4.37
C VAL A 62 -0.22 4.94 -3.67
N ARG A 63 -1.28 5.61 -3.21
CA ARG A 63 -2.45 4.92 -2.65
C ARG A 63 -3.17 4.19 -3.78
N LYS A 64 -3.57 2.94 -3.51
CA LYS A 64 -4.39 2.19 -4.46
C LYS A 64 -5.76 2.86 -4.57
N SER A 65 -6.26 3.00 -5.79
CA SER A 65 -7.61 3.49 -6.02
C SER A 65 -8.63 2.57 -5.35
N PHE A 66 -9.65 3.14 -4.73
CA PHE A 66 -10.77 2.36 -4.22
C PHE A 66 -11.43 1.58 -5.37
N ASN A 67 -11.49 0.26 -5.25
CA ASN A 67 -12.06 -0.60 -6.29
C ASN A 67 -12.79 -1.77 -5.64
N ILE A 68 -14.12 -1.80 -5.78
CA ILE A 68 -14.98 -2.83 -5.17
C ILE A 68 -14.58 -4.22 -5.66
N ARG A 69 -14.23 -4.40 -6.94
CA ARG A 69 -13.80 -5.72 -7.47
C ARG A 69 -12.60 -6.26 -6.71
N ASN A 70 -11.57 -5.43 -6.53
CA ASN A 70 -10.36 -5.82 -5.83
C ASN A 70 -10.64 -6.13 -4.35
N ILE A 71 -11.49 -5.33 -3.70
CA ILE A 71 -11.90 -5.55 -2.31
C ILE A 71 -12.62 -6.89 -2.18
N VAL A 72 -13.60 -7.18 -3.03
CA VAL A 72 -14.34 -8.45 -3.00
C VAL A 72 -13.43 -9.64 -3.27
N ALA A 73 -12.48 -9.52 -4.22
CA ALA A 73 -11.49 -10.56 -4.48
C ALA A 73 -10.65 -10.85 -3.21
N GLN A 74 -10.11 -9.82 -2.57
CA GLN A 74 -9.36 -9.96 -1.32
C GLN A 74 -10.19 -10.57 -0.18
N MET A 75 -11.47 -10.19 -0.05
CA MET A 75 -12.35 -10.77 0.96
C MET A 75 -12.57 -12.27 0.73
N ARG A 76 -12.67 -12.70 -0.53
CA ARG A 76 -12.86 -14.11 -0.90
C ARG A 76 -11.60 -14.96 -0.68
N GLU A 77 -10.41 -14.37 -0.81
CA GLU A 77 -9.14 -15.03 -0.44
C GLU A 77 -9.06 -15.33 1.06
N GLN A 78 -9.56 -14.42 1.90
CA GLN A 78 -9.56 -14.59 3.35
C GLN A 78 -10.69 -15.51 3.84
N ARG A 79 -11.88 -15.41 3.22
CA ARG A 79 -13.04 -16.24 3.54
C ARG A 79 -13.81 -16.57 2.28
N TYR A 80 -13.79 -17.85 1.92
CA TYR A 80 -14.56 -18.33 0.78
C TYR A 80 -16.06 -18.02 0.93
N GLY A 81 -16.71 -17.67 -0.18
CA GLY A 81 -18.15 -17.39 -0.21
C GLY A 81 -18.55 -15.98 0.25
N MET A 82 -17.62 -15.02 0.36
CA MET A 82 -18.00 -13.61 0.53
C MET A 82 -18.65 -13.06 -0.75
N ILE A 83 -19.83 -12.41 -0.60
CA ILE A 83 -20.62 -11.77 -1.67
C ILE A 83 -20.89 -12.75 -2.83
N GLN A 84 -21.91 -13.59 -2.69
CA GLN A 84 -22.11 -14.75 -3.55
C GLN A 84 -22.98 -14.45 -4.77
N THR A 85 -23.93 -13.52 -4.63
CA THR A 85 -24.92 -13.24 -5.68
C THR A 85 -24.63 -11.94 -6.41
N LYS A 86 -25.18 -11.81 -7.63
CA LYS A 86 -25.08 -10.59 -8.43
C LYS A 86 -25.73 -9.41 -7.71
N GLU A 87 -26.83 -9.65 -7.01
CA GLU A 87 -27.61 -8.66 -6.28
C GLU A 87 -26.81 -8.10 -5.10
N GLN A 88 -26.10 -8.95 -4.35
CA GLN A 88 -25.21 -8.51 -3.27
C GLN A 88 -24.04 -7.68 -3.81
N TYR A 89 -23.45 -8.10 -4.94
CA TYR A 89 -22.38 -7.34 -5.58
C TYR A 89 -22.86 -5.97 -6.08
N TYR A 90 -24.05 -5.91 -6.70
CA TYR A 90 -24.69 -4.66 -7.11
C TYR A 90 -24.99 -3.75 -5.90
N PHE A 91 -25.47 -4.32 -4.79
CA PHE A 91 -25.74 -3.58 -3.56
C PHE A 91 -24.48 -2.88 -3.03
N CYS A 92 -23.30 -3.51 -3.11
CA CYS A 92 -22.04 -2.86 -2.74
C CYS A 92 -21.78 -1.59 -3.57
N TYR A 93 -21.92 -1.66 -4.90
CA TYR A 93 -21.75 -0.48 -5.76
C TYR A 93 -22.77 0.61 -5.45
N LYS A 94 -24.04 0.25 -5.29
CA LYS A 94 -25.11 1.20 -4.97
C LYS A 94 -24.84 1.93 -3.66
N THR A 95 -24.45 1.20 -2.62
CA THR A 95 -24.17 1.75 -1.28
C THR A 95 -22.97 2.70 -1.32
N VAL A 96 -21.87 2.29 -1.96
CA VAL A 96 -20.69 3.14 -2.09
C VAL A 96 -21.02 4.40 -2.87
N LEU A 97 -21.75 4.30 -3.97
CA LEU A 97 -22.16 5.45 -4.78
C LEU A 97 -23.00 6.43 -3.93
N GLU A 98 -23.96 5.93 -3.17
CA GLU A 98 -24.80 6.74 -2.30
C GLU A 98 -23.97 7.48 -1.24
N VAL A 99 -23.01 6.79 -0.61
CA VAL A 99 -22.11 7.41 0.38
C VAL A 99 -21.22 8.47 -0.27
N LEU A 100 -20.62 8.17 -1.43
CA LEU A 100 -19.77 9.12 -2.15
C LEU A 100 -20.55 10.37 -2.58
N GLN A 101 -21.77 10.20 -3.09
CA GLN A 101 -22.65 11.32 -3.43
C GLN A 101 -22.92 12.21 -2.23
N LYS A 102 -23.26 11.62 -1.07
CA LYS A 102 -23.45 12.36 0.18
C LYS A 102 -22.20 13.17 0.53
N LEU A 103 -21.01 12.54 0.54
CA LEU A 103 -19.75 13.21 0.85
C LEU A 103 -19.44 14.39 -0.07
N VAL A 104 -19.75 14.28 -1.37
CA VAL A 104 -19.56 15.38 -2.32
C VAL A 104 -20.57 16.50 -2.11
N THR A 105 -21.83 16.18 -1.80
CA THR A 105 -22.88 17.19 -1.57
C THR A 105 -22.78 17.92 -0.22
N PHE A 106 -21.92 17.46 0.70
CA PHE A 106 -21.61 18.16 1.96
C PHE A 106 -20.48 19.19 1.81
N HIS A 107 -20.04 19.50 0.58
CA HIS A 107 -19.13 20.59 0.24
C HIS A 107 -19.81 21.67 -0.60
#